data_AF-A0A7X0A3K5-F1
#
_entry.id   AF-A0A7X0A3K5-F1
#
_cell.length_a   1.000
_cell.length_b   1.000
_cell.length_c   1.000
_cell.angle_alpha   90.00
_cell.angle_beta   90.00
_cell.angle_gamma   90.00
#
_symmetry.space_group_name_H-M   'P 1'
#
loop_
_entity.id
_entity.type
_entity.pdbx_description
1 polymer ?
#
loop_
_entity_poly.entity_id
_entity_poly.type
_entity_poly.pdbx_seq_one_letter_code
_entity_poly.pdbx_strand_id
1 'polypeptide(L)' 'MADKLEAHYQNRVYYFTLKEGKPGEISIDMYSTPYIFVKKGDKWVNHAFNRMDMGDGLIAAVIVAATSQVAL' A
#
# COMPACT_ATOMS: atom_id res chain seq x y z
N MET A 1 -2.35 -4.01 17.25
CA MET A 1 -2.96 -2.74 16.81
C MET A 1 -2.42 -2.50 15.41
N ALA A 2 -3.28 -2.27 14.41
CA ALA A 2 -2.80 -1.93 13.07
C ALA A 2 -2.42 -0.45 13.06
N ASP A 3 -1.15 -0.15 12.89
CA ASP A 3 -0.67 1.23 12.91
C ASP A 3 -1.23 2.01 11.72
N LYS A 4 -1.73 3.21 12.01
CA LYS A 4 -2.19 4.14 10.99
C LYS A 4 -0.96 4.81 10.38
N LEU A 5 -0.79 4.62 9.08
CA LEU A 5 0.31 5.14 8.27
C LEU A 5 -0.19 6.26 7.36
N GLU A 6 0.77 7.06 6.91
CA GLU A 6 0.53 8.15 5.97
C GLU A 6 1.41 8.00 4.73
N ALA A 7 0.79 8.08 3.56
CA ALA A 7 1.45 8.14 2.28
C ALA A 7 1.31 9.55 1.71
N HIS A 8 2.44 10.14 1.37
CA HIS A 8 2.50 11.46 0.76
C HIS A 8 2.61 11.30 -0.75
N TYR A 9 1.60 11.75 -1.49
CA TYR A 9 1.62 11.68 -2.94
C TYR A 9 1.11 12.99 -3.54
N GLN A 10 1.94 13.60 -4.39
CA GLN A 10 1.74 14.95 -4.92
C GLN A 10 1.55 15.95 -3.77
N ASN A 11 0.40 16.62 -3.70
CA ASN A 11 0.06 17.61 -2.66
C ASN A 11 -1.01 17.07 -1.68
N ARG A 12 -1.10 15.74 -1.50
CA ARG A 12 -2.10 15.09 -0.66
C ARG A 12 -1.46 14.07 0.28
N VAL A 13 -2.05 13.97 1.47
CA VAL A 13 -1.71 12.96 2.47
C VAL A 13 -2.82 11.93 2.49
N TYR A 14 -2.45 10.67 2.28
CA TYR A 14 -3.36 9.53 2.27
C TYR A 14 -3.12 8.70 3.51
N TYR A 15 -4.17 8.46 4.28
CA TYR A 15 -4.07 7.66 5.50
C TYR A 15 -4.57 6.24 5.26
N PHE A 16 -3.78 5.27 5.71
CA PHE A 16 -4.11 3.86 5.57
C PHE A 16 -3.64 3.08 6.81
N THR A 17 -4.04 1.83 6.91
CA THR A 17 -3.53 0.90 7.93
C THR A 17 -2.92 -0.30 7.24
N LEU A 18 -1.74 -0.71 7.70
CA LEU A 18 -1.13 -1.95 7.23
C LEU A 18 -1.84 -3.14 7.88
N LYS A 19 -2.35 -4.07 7.06
CA LYS A 19 -2.98 -5.30 7.54
C LYS A 19 -2.00 -6.45 7.57
N GLU A 20 -1.30 -6.65 6.47
CA GLU A 20 -0.36 -7.73 6.32
C GLU A 20 0.75 -7.31 5.34
N GLY A 21 1.99 -7.58 5.71
CA GLY A 21 3.15 -7.39 4.84
C GLY A 21 3.91 -8.71 4.73
N LYS A 22 4.01 -9.24 3.51
CA LYS A 22 4.79 -10.43 3.16
C LYS A 22 5.78 -10.08 2.05
N PRO A 23 6.87 -10.84 1.90
CA PRO A 23 7.75 -10.69 0.73
C PRO A 23 6.95 -10.86 -0.57
N GLY A 24 6.82 -9.76 -1.32
CA GLY A 24 6.12 -9.74 -2.61
C GLY A 24 4.62 -9.44 -2.55
N GLU A 25 4.01 -9.30 -1.37
CA GLU A 25 2.59 -8.96 -1.22
C GLU A 25 2.35 -8.06 0.00
N ILE A 26 1.63 -6.96 -0.17
CA ILE A 26 1.25 -6.04 0.91
C ILE A 26 -0.24 -5.78 0.84
N SER A 27 -0.92 -5.93 1.98
CA SER A 27 -2.35 -5.69 2.15
C SER A 27 -2.58 -4.52 3.10
N ILE A 28 -3.38 -3.55 2.67
CA ILE A 28 -3.73 -2.36 3.44
C ILE A 28 -5.24 -2.12 3.44
N ASP A 29 -5.72 -1.38 4.45
CA ASP A 29 -7.02 -0.70 4.37
C ASP A 29 -6.80 0.80 4.26
N MET A 30 -7.37 1.40 3.21
CA MET A 30 -7.40 2.85 3.01
C MET A 30 -8.85 3.31 2.94
N TYR A 31 -9.29 4.13 3.90
CA TYR A 31 -10.68 4.62 4.00
C TYR A 31 -11.75 3.51 3.89
N SER A 32 -11.58 2.44 4.68
CA SER A 32 -12.45 1.25 4.67
C SER A 32 -12.48 0.48 3.34
N THR A 33 -11.55 0.79 2.42
CA THR A 33 -11.37 0.04 1.18
C THR A 33 -10.10 -0.81 1.29
N PRO A 34 -10.23 -2.15 1.19
CA PRO A 34 -9.07 -3.02 1.19
C PRO A 34 -8.34 -2.94 -0.16
N TYR A 35 -7.03 -2.85 -0.11
CA TYR A 35 -6.15 -2.95 -1.28
C TYR A 35 -5.05 -3.98 -1.02
N ILE A 36 -4.77 -4.78 -2.05
CA ILE A 36 -3.66 -5.71 -2.09
C ILE A 36 -2.73 -5.26 -3.21
N PHE A 37 -1.44 -5.19 -2.91
CA PHE A 37 -0.39 -4.87 -3.86
C PHE A 37 0.57 -6.05 -3.96
N VAL A 38 0.92 -6.41 -5.19
CA VAL A 38 1.86 -7.50 -5.47
C VAL A 38 3.08 -6.97 -6.20
N LYS A 39 4.25 -7.51 -5.83
CA LYS A 39 5.51 -7.18 -6.48
C LYS A 39 5.65 -7.97 -7.78
N LYS A 40 5.76 -7.27 -8.89
CA LYS A 40 6.05 -7.83 -10.22
C LYS A 40 7.36 -7.24 -10.73
N GLY A 41 8.44 -8.02 -10.63
CA GLY A 41 9.79 -7.53 -10.88
C GLY A 41 10.15 -6.40 -9.92
N ASP A 42 10.50 -5.24 -10.46
CA ASP A 42 10.91 -4.06 -9.68
C ASP A 42 9.75 -3.13 -9.31
N LYS A 43 8.50 -3.48 -9.64
CA LYS A 43 7.32 -2.63 -9.43
C LYS A 43 6.30 -3.31 -8.54
N TRP A 44 5.59 -2.50 -7.76
CA TRP A 44 4.38 -2.90 -7.05
C TRP A 44 3.17 -2.50 -7.88
N VAL A 45 2.22 -3.42 -8.02
CA VAL A 45 1.01 -3.22 -8.82
C VAL A 45 -0.22 -3.68 -8.06
N ASN A 46 -1.41 -3.20 -8.46
CA ASN A 46 -2.68 -3.70 -7.93
C ASN A 46 -2.81 -5.22 -8.10
N HIS A 47 -3.32 -5.89 -7.08
CA HIS A 47 -3.81 -7.25 -7.23
C HIS A 47 -5.07 -7.24 -8.10
N ALA A 48 -5.27 -8.27 -8.92
CA ALA A 48 -6.45 -8.44 -9.77
C ALA A 48 -7.79 -8.57 -9.01
N PHE A 49 -7.75 -8.66 -7.67
CA PHE A 49 -8.93 -8.76 -6.81
C PHE A 49 -9.29 -7.42 -6.15
N ASN A 50 -8.48 -6.37 -6.35
CA ASN A 50 -8.85 -5.05 -5.88
C ASN A 50 -10.10 -4.60 -6.61
N ARG A 51 -11.09 -4.10 -5.87
CA ARG A 51 -12.34 -3.58 -6.44
C ARG A 51 -12.11 -2.38 -7.35
N MET A 52 -11.06 -1.61 -7.06
CA MET A 52 -10.62 -0.45 -7.83
C MET A 52 -9.11 -0.43 -7.87
N ASP A 53 -8.55 0.08 -8.96
CA ASP A 53 -7.12 0.26 -9.07
C ASP A 53 -6.67 1.56 -8.40
N MET A 54 -5.63 1.43 -7.59
CA MET A 54 -4.86 2.57 -7.11
C MET A 54 -3.85 2.97 -8.18
N GLY A 55 -3.64 4.27 -8.40
CA GLY A 55 -2.65 4.73 -9.36
C GLY A 55 -1.22 4.42 -8.90
N ASP A 56 -0.35 4.02 -9.83
CA ASP A 56 1.02 3.57 -9.57
C ASP A 56 1.84 4.50 -8.66
N GLY A 57 1.71 5.81 -8.84
CA GLY A 57 2.43 6.78 -8.01
C GLY A 57 1.99 6.77 -6.53
N LEU A 58 0.69 6.56 -6.28
CA LEU A 58 0.18 6.41 -4.93
C LEU A 58 0.57 5.05 -4.34
N ILE A 59 0.57 3.98 -5.15
CA ILE A 59 1.07 2.66 -4.72
C ILE A 59 2.51 2.79 -4.25
N ALA A 60 3.39 3.44 -5.03
CA ALA A 60 4.78 3.63 -4.64
C ALA A 60 4.90 4.36 -3.29
N ALA A 61 4.14 5.43 -3.06
CA ALA A 61 4.14 6.17 -1.80
C ALA A 61 3.64 5.31 -0.62
N VAL A 62 2.58 4.53 -0.82
CA VAL A 62 2.04 3.59 0.19
C VAL A 62 3.06 2.52 0.55
N ILE A 63 3.72 1.93 -0.44
CA ILE A 63 4.72 0.89 -0.21
C ILE A 63 5.91 1.45 0.57
N VAL A 64 6.43 2.63 0.19
CA VAL A 64 7.52 3.29 0.93
C VAL A 64 7.15 3.50 2.39
N ALA A 65 5.95 4.01 2.66
CA ALA A 65 5.46 4.18 4.03
C ALA A 65 5.30 2.83 4.77
N ALA A 66 4.77 1.81 4.11
CA ALA A 66 4.56 0.49 4.69
C ALA A 66 5.88 -0.24 5.03
N THR A 67 6.87 -0.21 4.13
CA THR A 67 8.19 -0.83 4.34
C THR A 67 9.08 -0.04 5.30
N SER A 68 8.76 1.23 5.58
CA SER A 68 9.49 2.00 6.59
C SER A 68 9.09 1.59 8.02
N GLN A 69 7.93 0.95 8.18
CA GLN A 69 7.41 0.45 9.46
C GLN A 69 7.61 -1.05 9.68
N VAL A 70 7.84 -1.79 8.59
CA VAL A 70 8.16 -3.21 8.66
C VAL A 70 9.51 -3.41 7.99
N ALA A 71 10.51 -3.88 8.74
CA ALA A 71 11.78 -4.30 8.19
C ALA A 71 11.56 -5.54 7.30
N LEU A 72 11.14 -5.30 6.05
CA LEU A 72 10.91 -6.30 4.99
C LEU A 72 12.15 -6.47 4.12
#